data_AF-A0A961FTW8-F1
#
_entry.id   AF-A0A961FTW8-F1
#
_cell.length_a   1.000
_cell.length_b   1.000
_cell.length_c   1.000
_cell.angle_alpha   90.00
_cell.angle_beta   90.00
_cell.angle_gamma   90.00
#
_symmetry.space_group_name_H-M   'P 1'
#
loop_
_entity.id
_entity.type
_entity.pdbx_description
1 polymer ?
#
loop_
_entity_poly.entity_id
_entity_poly.type
_entity_poly.pdbx_seq_one_letter_code
_entity_poly.pdbx_strand_id
1 'polypeptide(L)'
;MGILLGLLATALGADDTFSQPPTAFSTLEPAKGGVHLRAGVAFRTISAGFQVRAPGPLPWRKLVETRSAPGDVGLYRGGSPIAYSDGLAGPDYGVTYGSGFPVNFDPSGDALTIIDSDSQIRSTARIATGLNLPVYEVDFHSEGYAYTNAFRSAGYESAGSETVSGPCASLAIPLAEIGPGAVLGVVGYGFFEASFGTGTRPVAWQSVTETHSRHTYRYDYFGIATDPGTSFPFDGTGRDGGALVYDPDALVVSINDLDGGLLPPREFVTTSEKGVRFFAMSRADLDVDLHEIPLGLEWSCPLGPLRLGCEAGATLNVIDYDL
;
A
#
# COMPACT_ATOMS: atom_id res chain seq x y z
N MET A 1 -15.44 2.41 -4.35
CA MET A 1 -15.88 1.04 -3.96
C MET A 1 -15.47 0.86 -2.50
N GLY A 2 -16.42 0.99 -1.56
CA GLY A 2 -16.14 0.82 -0.14
C GLY A 2 -15.92 -0.65 0.17
N ILE A 3 -14.71 -1.02 0.61
CA ILE A 3 -14.43 -2.35 1.11
C ILE A 3 -14.99 -2.39 2.54
N LEU A 4 -16.05 -3.17 2.72
CA LEU A 4 -16.63 -3.52 4.00
C LEU A 4 -15.58 -4.38 4.75
N LEU A 5 -14.77 -3.75 5.58
CA LEU A 5 -13.91 -4.44 6.55
C LEU A 5 -14.80 -4.95 7.68
N GLY A 6 -15.13 -6.23 7.63
CA GLY A 6 -15.80 -6.92 8.72
C GLY A 6 -14.85 -6.99 9.92
N LEU A 7 -14.98 -6.03 10.82
CA LEU A 7 -14.41 -6.09 12.16
C LEU A 7 -15.29 -7.07 12.96
N LEU A 8 -14.81 -8.29 13.16
CA LEU A 8 -15.43 -9.20 14.10
C LEU A 8 -14.73 -8.99 15.45
N ALA A 9 -15.22 -8.04 16.23
CA ALA A 9 -14.82 -7.88 17.62
C ALA A 9 -15.58 -8.93 18.45
N THR A 10 -14.95 -10.06 18.73
CA THR A 10 -15.44 -10.99 19.76
C THR A 10 -14.93 -10.51 21.11
N ALA A 11 -15.72 -9.70 21.80
CA ALA A 11 -15.56 -9.41 23.23
C ALA A 11 -16.03 -10.62 24.05
N LEU A 12 -15.31 -11.74 23.97
CA LEU A 12 -15.60 -12.93 24.76
C LEU A 12 -14.30 -13.52 25.29
N GLY A 13 -14.02 -13.18 26.54
CA GLY A 13 -12.87 -13.65 27.28
C GLY A 13 -12.61 -12.79 28.51
N ALA A 14 -13.65 -12.49 29.29
CA ALA A 14 -13.42 -12.16 30.69
C ALA A 14 -12.89 -13.45 31.33
N ASP A 15 -11.57 -13.54 31.51
CA ASP A 15 -11.02 -14.47 32.49
C ASP A 15 -11.55 -13.98 33.84
N ASP A 16 -12.68 -14.57 34.25
CA ASP A 16 -13.44 -14.32 35.47
C ASP A 16 -12.62 -14.71 36.71
N THR A 17 -11.49 -14.05 36.92
CA THR A 17 -10.89 -13.92 38.24
C THR A 17 -11.56 -12.74 38.93
N PHE A 18 -12.85 -12.90 39.23
CA PHE A 18 -13.57 -11.98 40.10
C PHE A 18 -12.91 -12.02 41.48
N SER A 19 -11.96 -11.11 41.70
CA SER A 19 -11.52 -10.78 43.04
C SER A 19 -12.71 -10.18 43.80
N GLN A 20 -12.71 -10.42 45.11
CA GLN A 20 -13.84 -10.38 46.05
C GLN A 20 -14.90 -9.27 45.81
N PRO A 21 -16.18 -9.50 46.17
CA PRO A 21 -17.20 -8.46 46.19
C PRO A 21 -16.72 -7.24 47.00
N PRO A 22 -17.18 -6.03 46.67
CA PRO A 22 -16.83 -4.83 47.41
C PRO A 22 -17.25 -4.98 48.86
N THR A 23 -16.29 -5.26 49.73
CA THR A 23 -16.52 -5.51 51.15
C THR A 23 -16.60 -4.16 51.87
N ALA A 24 -17.80 -3.57 51.88
CA ALA A 24 -18.12 -2.46 52.77
C ALA A 24 -18.54 -3.04 54.13
N PHE A 25 -17.55 -3.36 54.99
CA PHE A 25 -17.84 -3.78 56.35
C PHE A 25 -18.43 -2.61 57.16
N SER A 26 -19.63 -2.82 57.68
CA SER A 26 -20.29 -1.86 58.58
C SER A 26 -19.64 -1.89 59.96
N THR A 27 -19.15 -0.74 60.43
CA THR A 27 -18.79 -0.52 61.84
C THR A 27 -20.01 -0.20 62.72
N LEU A 28 -21.20 -0.03 62.13
CA LEU A 28 -22.41 0.29 62.87
C LEU A 28 -22.91 -0.97 63.60
N GLU A 29 -23.16 -0.83 64.91
CA GLU A 29 -23.97 -1.78 65.66
C GLU A 29 -25.29 -2.02 64.88
N PRO A 30 -25.77 -3.26 64.70
CA PRO A 30 -27.12 -3.49 64.22
C PRO A 30 -27.99 -2.90 65.33
N ALA A 31 -28.38 -1.64 65.14
CA ALA A 31 -29.33 -1.01 66.01
C ALA A 31 -30.62 -1.82 65.81
N LYS A 32 -30.88 -2.75 66.74
CA LYS A 32 -32.15 -3.46 66.96
C LYS A 32 -33.06 -3.51 65.71
N GLY A 33 -32.76 -4.41 64.77
CA GLY A 33 -33.66 -4.72 63.65
C GLY A 33 -33.85 -3.63 62.57
N GLY A 34 -32.98 -2.62 62.49
CA GLY A 34 -33.07 -1.57 61.47
C GLY A 34 -32.52 -1.99 60.09
N VAL A 35 -33.07 -1.42 59.02
CA VAL A 35 -32.49 -1.46 57.67
C VAL A 35 -31.28 -0.51 57.62
N HIS A 36 -30.18 -0.96 57.04
CA HIS A 36 -28.94 -0.20 56.94
C HIS A 36 -28.66 0.19 55.49
N LEU A 37 -28.36 1.46 55.25
CA LEU A 37 -27.82 1.94 53.99
C LEU A 37 -26.31 2.14 54.11
N ARG A 38 -25.57 1.64 53.13
CA ARG A 38 -24.12 1.77 53.01
C ARG A 38 -23.80 2.45 51.70
N ALA A 39 -22.76 3.27 51.71
CA ALA A 39 -22.21 3.87 50.52
C ALA A 39 -20.69 3.94 50.65
N GLY A 40 -19.99 3.85 49.53
CA GLY A 40 -18.54 3.86 49.52
C GLY A 40 -17.96 3.89 48.12
N VAL A 41 -16.68 3.55 48.06
CA VAL A 41 -15.92 3.38 46.82
C VAL A 41 -15.47 1.93 46.76
N ALA A 42 -15.75 1.28 45.64
CA ALA A 42 -15.29 -0.05 45.32
C ALA A 42 -14.18 0.02 44.27
N PHE A 43 -13.36 -1.02 44.20
CA PHE A 43 -12.33 -1.16 43.16
C PHE A 43 -12.61 -2.40 42.33
N ARG A 44 -12.52 -2.29 41.01
CA ARG A 44 -12.72 -3.38 40.06
C ARG A 44 -11.63 -3.42 39.02
N THR A 45 -11.17 -4.62 38.70
CA THR A 45 -10.24 -4.84 37.59
C THR A 45 -11.05 -5.30 36.38
N ILE A 46 -11.02 -4.52 35.30
CA ILE A 46 -11.70 -4.80 34.04
C ILE A 46 -10.62 -5.11 33.00
N SER A 47 -10.83 -6.16 32.20
CA SER A 47 -9.89 -6.58 31.15
C SER A 47 -10.60 -6.63 29.81
N ALA A 48 -9.92 -6.13 28.77
CA ALA A 48 -10.43 -6.12 27.40
C ALA A 48 -9.38 -6.63 26.43
N GLY A 49 -9.84 -7.32 25.38
CA GLY A 49 -9.03 -7.86 24.31
C GLY A 49 -9.49 -7.36 22.94
N PHE A 50 -8.55 -6.93 22.11
CA PHE A 50 -8.76 -6.53 20.73
C PHE A 50 -8.06 -7.51 19.80
N GLN A 51 -8.77 -7.98 18.78
CA GLN A 51 -8.21 -8.82 17.74
C GLN A 51 -8.48 -8.21 16.37
N VAL A 52 -7.41 -7.93 15.63
CA VAL A 52 -7.47 -7.41 14.27
C VAL A 52 -6.93 -8.48 13.33
N ARG A 53 -7.78 -8.94 12.40
CA ARG A 53 -7.36 -9.88 11.36
C ARG A 53 -6.40 -9.21 10.37
N ALA A 54 -5.44 -9.98 9.88
CA ALA A 54 -4.55 -9.53 8.82
C ALA A 54 -5.37 -9.09 7.59
N PRO A 55 -5.26 -7.83 7.14
CA PRO A 55 -5.97 -7.39 5.94
C PRO A 55 -5.39 -8.09 4.70
N GLY A 56 -6.19 -8.20 3.63
CA GLY A 56 -5.72 -8.68 2.33
C GLY A 56 -4.92 -7.63 1.55
N PRO A 57 -4.17 -8.01 0.51
CA PRO A 57 -3.48 -7.08 -0.35
C PRO A 57 -4.46 -6.20 -1.13
N LEU A 58 -4.10 -4.93 -1.35
CA LEU A 58 -4.81 -4.03 -2.24
C LEU A 58 -4.72 -4.54 -3.68
N PRO A 59 -5.78 -4.35 -4.49
CA PRO A 59 -5.79 -4.68 -5.92
C PRO A 59 -4.93 -3.67 -6.72
N TRP A 60 -3.61 -3.70 -6.49
CA TRP A 60 -2.66 -2.70 -6.96
C TRP A 60 -2.66 -2.51 -8.48
N ARG A 61 -2.91 -3.58 -9.25
CA ARG A 61 -2.98 -3.50 -10.73
C ARG A 61 -4.07 -2.55 -11.22
N LYS A 62 -5.14 -2.36 -10.43
CA LYS A 62 -6.21 -1.39 -10.74
C LYS A 62 -5.83 0.05 -10.40
N LEU A 63 -4.81 0.24 -9.56
CA LEU A 63 -4.34 1.57 -9.11
C LEU A 63 -3.22 2.12 -10.00
N VAL A 64 -2.49 1.24 -10.68
CA VAL A 64 -1.31 1.60 -11.50
C VAL A 64 -1.64 1.46 -12.98
N GLU A 65 -2.75 2.06 -13.43
CA GLU A 65 -3.31 1.99 -14.80
C GLU A 65 -2.31 1.51 -15.88
N THR A 66 -2.63 0.34 -16.46
CA THR A 66 -2.37 -0.16 -17.83
C THR A 66 -1.50 0.68 -18.78
N ARG A 67 -0.29 1.06 -18.38
CA ARG A 67 0.74 1.47 -19.34
C ARG A 67 1.23 0.22 -20.05
N SER A 68 0.61 -0.07 -21.18
CA SER A 68 1.11 -1.04 -22.15
C SER A 68 1.96 -0.29 -23.16
N ALA A 69 3.27 -0.48 -23.06
CA ALA A 69 4.19 -0.11 -24.11
C ALA A 69 4.77 -1.41 -24.69
N PRO A 70 5.18 -1.41 -25.96
CA PRO A 70 5.63 -2.63 -26.65
C PRO A 70 6.89 -3.24 -26.01
N GLY A 71 7.61 -2.51 -25.16
CA GLY A 71 8.82 -2.98 -24.51
C GLY A 71 10.02 -2.88 -25.45
N ASP A 72 11.04 -3.68 -25.20
CA ASP A 72 12.14 -3.81 -26.16
C ASP A 72 11.61 -4.43 -27.47
N VAL A 73 11.62 -3.64 -28.55
CA VAL A 73 11.25 -4.09 -29.90
C VAL A 73 12.49 -4.45 -30.74
N GLY A 74 13.68 -4.21 -30.20
CA GLY A 74 14.97 -4.44 -30.85
C GLY A 74 15.32 -3.44 -31.96
N LEU A 75 16.57 -3.54 -32.40
CA LEU A 75 17.03 -2.92 -33.63
C LEU A 75 16.39 -3.62 -34.84
N TYR A 76 15.97 -2.86 -35.84
CA TYR A 76 15.62 -3.40 -37.16
C TYR A 76 16.79 -4.21 -37.75
N ARG A 77 16.51 -5.43 -38.23
CA ARG A 77 17.49 -6.39 -38.77
C ARG A 77 17.12 -6.96 -40.15
N GLY A 78 16.32 -6.22 -40.92
CA GLY A 78 15.78 -6.70 -42.19
C GLY A 78 14.45 -7.44 -42.02
N GLY A 79 13.53 -7.29 -42.97
CA GLY A 79 12.21 -7.92 -42.97
C GLY A 79 11.08 -6.89 -42.84
N SER A 80 10.13 -7.13 -41.93
CA SER A 80 9.02 -6.21 -41.68
C SER A 80 9.46 -4.99 -40.86
N PRO A 81 8.91 -3.79 -41.13
CA PRO A 81 9.23 -2.60 -40.37
C PRO A 81 9.00 -2.74 -38.86
N ILE A 82 9.83 -2.07 -38.07
CA ILE A 82 9.67 -1.95 -36.61
C ILE A 82 9.12 -0.58 -36.29
N ALA A 83 7.98 -0.57 -35.59
CA ALA A 83 7.38 0.64 -35.06
C ALA A 83 7.96 0.96 -33.67
N TYR A 84 8.37 2.20 -33.50
CA TYR A 84 8.83 2.79 -32.26
C TYR A 84 7.74 3.73 -31.72
N SER A 85 7.92 4.25 -30.50
CA SER A 85 6.96 5.20 -29.90
C SER A 85 6.90 6.54 -30.63
N ASP A 86 7.95 6.88 -31.36
CA ASP A 86 8.20 8.18 -31.99
C ASP A 86 8.71 8.03 -33.43
N GLY A 87 8.28 6.98 -34.12
CA GLY A 87 8.58 6.80 -35.53
C GLY A 87 8.61 5.35 -35.93
N LEU A 88 9.20 5.11 -37.09
CA LEU A 88 9.24 3.78 -37.70
C LEU A 88 10.55 3.62 -38.46
N ALA A 89 11.22 2.48 -38.26
CA ALA A 89 12.34 2.05 -39.08
C ALA A 89 11.93 0.82 -39.89
N GLY A 90 11.93 0.96 -41.21
CA GLY A 90 11.55 -0.06 -42.16
C GLY A 90 12.72 -0.48 -43.05
N PRO A 91 12.48 -1.39 -44.01
CA PRO A 91 13.48 -1.67 -45.03
C PRO A 91 13.92 -0.37 -45.70
N ASP A 92 15.25 -0.18 -45.78
CA ASP A 92 15.82 0.91 -46.54
C ASP A 92 15.41 0.76 -48.01
N TYR A 93 15.28 1.89 -48.67
CA TYR A 93 15.34 1.95 -50.11
C TYR A 93 16.67 1.33 -50.52
N GLY A 94 16.68 0.18 -51.21
CA GLY A 94 17.93 -0.38 -51.72
C GLY A 94 18.63 0.69 -52.55
N VAL A 95 19.74 1.24 -52.04
CA VAL A 95 20.43 2.33 -52.72
C VAL A 95 21.04 1.76 -53.99
N THR A 96 20.33 1.89 -55.10
CA THR A 96 20.72 1.29 -56.37
C THR A 96 21.57 2.31 -57.13
N TYR A 97 22.90 2.18 -57.05
CA TYR A 97 23.81 3.08 -57.77
C TYR A 97 23.89 2.71 -59.25
N GLY A 98 23.18 3.46 -60.09
CA GLY A 98 23.48 3.56 -61.51
C GLY A 98 24.79 4.34 -61.71
N SER A 99 25.59 3.97 -62.71
CA SER A 99 26.91 4.54 -63.03
C SER A 99 26.84 5.96 -63.63
N GLY A 100 26.12 6.87 -62.96
CA GLY A 100 25.96 8.28 -63.30
C GLY A 100 24.98 8.93 -62.34
N PHE A 101 25.46 9.87 -61.53
CA PHE A 101 24.66 10.73 -60.64
C PHE A 101 23.36 11.22 -61.34
N PRO A 102 22.20 11.26 -60.68
CA PRO A 102 21.96 11.25 -59.22
C PRO A 102 21.51 9.89 -58.68
N VAL A 103 21.62 9.71 -57.35
CA VAL A 103 20.98 8.61 -56.62
C VAL A 103 19.48 8.66 -56.95
N ASN A 104 19.00 7.71 -57.74
CA ASN A 104 17.56 7.56 -57.98
C ASN A 104 17.02 6.65 -56.89
N PHE A 105 16.37 7.27 -55.90
CA PHE A 105 15.44 6.58 -55.01
C PHE A 105 14.22 6.23 -55.88
N ASP A 106 14.08 4.98 -56.34
CA ASP A 106 12.96 4.57 -57.18
C ASP A 106 11.63 4.56 -56.37
N PRO A 107 10.61 5.31 -56.79
CA PRO A 107 9.41 5.54 -55.97
C PRO A 107 8.42 4.36 -55.88
N SER A 108 8.72 3.16 -56.42
CA SER A 108 7.80 2.02 -56.35
C SER A 108 7.87 1.28 -55.00
N GLY A 109 7.32 1.93 -53.96
CA GLY A 109 6.60 1.36 -52.82
C GLY A 109 7.26 0.25 -51.99
N ASP A 110 7.70 0.61 -50.76
CA ASP A 110 7.64 -0.20 -49.52
C ASP A 110 8.66 0.28 -48.46
N ALA A 111 9.55 1.22 -48.80
CA ALA A 111 10.42 1.90 -47.84
C ALA A 111 9.58 2.78 -46.90
N LEU A 112 9.77 2.58 -45.59
CA LEU A 112 9.02 3.26 -44.55
C LEU A 112 10.04 3.67 -43.48
N THR A 113 10.59 4.87 -43.58
CA THR A 113 11.26 5.50 -42.42
C THR A 113 10.49 6.75 -42.06
N ILE A 114 10.00 6.82 -40.83
CA ILE A 114 9.27 8.00 -40.35
C ILE A 114 10.00 8.55 -39.14
N ILE A 115 10.46 9.79 -39.24
CA ILE A 115 11.07 10.53 -38.13
C ILE A 115 10.05 11.56 -37.66
N ASP A 116 9.59 11.44 -36.41
CA ASP A 116 8.45 12.22 -35.90
C ASP A 116 8.84 13.59 -35.33
N SER A 117 10.11 13.82 -34.99
CA SER A 117 10.57 15.09 -34.43
C SER A 117 12.04 15.41 -34.71
N ASP A 118 12.37 16.69 -34.68
CA ASP A 118 13.74 17.21 -34.78
C ASP A 118 14.63 16.71 -33.64
N SER A 119 14.05 16.52 -32.46
CA SER A 119 14.76 16.05 -31.26
C SER A 119 15.38 14.65 -31.39
N GLN A 120 14.90 13.85 -32.36
CA GLN A 120 15.46 12.55 -32.68
C GLN A 120 16.76 12.66 -33.48
N ILE A 121 16.98 13.78 -34.17
CA ILE A 121 18.10 13.98 -35.09
C ILE A 121 19.21 14.74 -34.39
N ARG A 122 20.42 14.21 -34.46
CA ARG A 122 21.63 14.86 -33.96
C ARG A 122 22.61 15.03 -35.10
N SER A 123 23.01 16.26 -35.37
CA SER A 123 24.12 16.52 -36.29
C SER A 123 25.37 15.85 -35.75
N THR A 124 26.10 15.18 -36.64
CA THR A 124 27.46 14.75 -36.35
C THR A 124 28.45 15.62 -37.11
N ALA A 125 29.75 15.49 -36.80
CA ALA A 125 30.82 16.06 -37.61
C ALA A 125 31.30 15.09 -38.70
N ARG A 126 30.59 13.98 -38.91
CA ARG A 126 30.97 12.91 -39.84
C ARG A 126 30.33 13.15 -41.20
N ILE A 127 31.05 12.79 -42.24
CA ILE A 127 30.63 12.89 -43.64
C ILE A 127 30.78 11.50 -44.24
N ALA A 128 29.75 11.05 -44.96
CA ALA A 128 29.83 9.87 -45.80
C ALA A 128 30.58 10.26 -47.08
N THR A 129 31.91 10.17 -47.05
CA THR A 129 32.82 10.71 -48.08
C THR A 129 32.51 10.23 -49.48
N GLY A 130 32.16 8.94 -49.66
CA GLY A 130 31.74 8.39 -50.94
C GLY A 130 30.45 8.98 -51.51
N LEU A 131 29.63 9.63 -50.67
CA LEU A 131 28.37 10.29 -51.06
C LEU A 131 28.44 11.82 -51.00
N ASN A 132 29.49 12.36 -50.36
CA ASN A 132 29.59 13.76 -49.99
C ASN A 132 28.34 14.27 -49.24
N LEU A 133 27.77 13.43 -48.37
CA LEU A 133 26.59 13.76 -47.56
C LEU A 133 26.94 13.83 -46.07
N PRO A 134 26.36 14.79 -45.32
CA PRO A 134 26.48 14.81 -43.87
C PRO A 134 25.82 13.59 -43.24
N VAL A 135 26.41 13.10 -42.16
CA VAL A 135 25.86 12.01 -41.35
C VAL A 135 25.23 12.61 -40.10
N TYR A 136 23.99 12.20 -39.82
CA TYR A 136 23.25 12.47 -38.61
C TYR A 136 23.13 11.18 -37.80
N GLU A 137 22.92 11.30 -36.50
CA GLU A 137 22.38 10.20 -35.70
C GLU A 137 20.88 10.41 -35.54
N VAL A 138 20.09 9.35 -35.71
CA VAL A 138 18.64 9.36 -35.47
C VAL A 138 18.33 8.38 -34.36
N ASP A 139 17.67 8.88 -33.32
CA ASP A 139 17.22 8.11 -32.16
C ASP A 139 15.74 7.76 -32.28
N PHE A 140 15.42 6.46 -32.25
CA PHE A 140 14.07 5.97 -32.05
C PHE A 140 13.92 5.40 -30.64
N HIS A 141 12.72 5.48 -30.08
CA HIS A 141 12.48 5.08 -28.70
C HIS A 141 11.42 3.99 -28.57
N SER A 142 11.59 3.15 -27.57
CA SER A 142 10.52 2.32 -27.06
C SER A 142 10.51 2.35 -25.54
N GLU A 143 9.32 2.24 -24.95
CA GLU A 143 9.14 2.19 -23.51
C GLU A 143 8.77 0.77 -23.07
N GLY A 144 9.29 0.38 -21.90
CA GLY A 144 8.97 -0.85 -21.21
C GLY A 144 8.61 -0.57 -19.77
N TYR A 145 7.53 -1.20 -19.29
CA TYR A 145 7.07 -1.07 -17.91
C TYR A 145 7.03 -2.45 -17.24
N ALA A 146 7.77 -2.60 -16.15
CA ALA A 146 7.71 -3.77 -15.29
C ALA A 146 7.25 -3.36 -13.88
N TYR A 147 6.45 -4.20 -13.25
CA TYR A 147 5.90 -3.92 -11.92
C TYR A 147 6.23 -5.04 -10.96
N THR A 148 6.76 -4.68 -9.80
CA THR A 148 6.94 -5.60 -8.67
C THR A 148 6.05 -5.18 -7.51
N ASN A 149 5.51 -6.16 -6.79
CA ASN A 149 4.62 -5.95 -5.66
C ASN A 149 5.10 -6.76 -4.47
N ALA A 150 5.38 -6.08 -3.37
CA ALA A 150 5.70 -6.69 -2.08
C ALA A 150 4.58 -6.36 -1.10
N PHE A 151 4.01 -7.40 -0.48
CA PHE A 151 2.94 -7.26 0.50
C PHE A 151 3.31 -7.99 1.78
N ARG A 152 3.08 -7.32 2.91
CA ARG A 152 3.23 -7.93 4.24
C ARG A 152 2.07 -7.49 5.10
N SER A 153 1.41 -8.46 5.73
CA SER A 153 0.36 -8.23 6.71
C SER A 153 0.60 -9.09 7.94
N ALA A 154 0.21 -8.59 9.09
CA ALA A 154 0.12 -9.36 10.31
C ALA A 154 -1.23 -9.09 10.97
N GLY A 155 -1.81 -10.13 11.57
CA GLY A 155 -2.84 -9.92 12.58
C GLY A 155 -2.22 -9.29 13.82
N TYR A 156 -3.04 -8.67 14.64
CA TYR A 156 -2.59 -8.08 15.89
C TYR A 156 -3.60 -8.38 16.98
N GLU A 157 -3.08 -8.73 18.15
CA GLU A 157 -3.84 -8.91 19.38
C GLU A 157 -3.31 -7.93 20.42
N SER A 158 -4.23 -7.21 21.06
CA SER A 158 -3.93 -6.35 22.20
C SER A 158 -4.80 -6.77 23.36
N ALA A 159 -4.24 -6.86 24.54
CA ALA A 159 -5.01 -7.01 25.77
C ALA A 159 -4.61 -5.89 26.72
N GLY A 160 -5.60 -5.35 27.43
CA GLY A 160 -5.44 -4.37 28.49
C GLY A 160 -6.19 -4.81 29.73
N SER A 161 -5.70 -4.40 30.88
CA SER A 161 -6.40 -4.56 32.16
C SER A 161 -6.24 -3.28 32.95
N GLU A 162 -7.34 -2.75 33.47
CA GLU A 162 -7.37 -1.53 34.26
C GLU A 162 -8.09 -1.79 35.57
N THR A 163 -7.52 -1.30 36.67
CA THR A 163 -8.20 -1.30 37.97
C THR A 163 -8.81 0.08 38.19
N VAL A 164 -10.13 0.12 38.18
CA VAL A 164 -10.94 1.34 38.27
C VAL A 164 -11.64 1.41 39.62
N SER A 165 -11.90 2.62 40.09
CA SER A 165 -12.64 2.86 41.32
C SER A 165 -14.01 3.45 41.00
N GLY A 166 -15.06 2.99 41.66
CA GLY A 166 -16.43 3.37 41.36
C GLY A 166 -17.27 3.61 42.60
N PRO A 167 -18.28 4.50 42.55
CA PRO A 167 -19.22 4.64 43.65
C PRO A 167 -20.03 3.35 43.81
N CYS A 168 -20.27 2.96 45.05
CA CYS A 168 -21.17 1.86 45.37
C CYS A 168 -22.10 2.23 46.52
N ALA A 169 -23.30 1.66 46.50
CA ALA A 169 -24.27 1.73 47.58
C ALA A 169 -24.88 0.35 47.81
N SER A 170 -25.18 0.02 49.07
CA SER A 170 -25.89 -1.20 49.39
C SER A 170 -26.90 -1.01 50.51
N LEU A 171 -27.96 -1.80 50.42
CA LEU A 171 -29.00 -1.93 51.42
C LEU A 171 -28.79 -3.28 52.12
N ALA A 172 -28.58 -3.23 53.43
CA ALA A 172 -28.50 -4.42 54.26
C ALA A 172 -29.74 -4.50 55.15
N ILE A 173 -30.50 -5.59 54.98
CA ILE A 173 -31.78 -5.85 55.64
C ILE A 173 -31.57 -6.98 56.65
N PRO A 174 -31.86 -6.79 57.94
CA PRO A 174 -31.76 -7.88 58.91
C PRO A 174 -32.77 -8.97 58.57
N LEU A 175 -32.29 -10.21 58.45
CA LEU A 175 -33.12 -11.38 58.18
C LEU A 175 -33.32 -12.24 59.43
N ALA A 176 -32.25 -12.43 60.20
CA ALA A 176 -32.29 -13.23 61.41
C ALA A 176 -31.20 -12.80 62.40
N GLU A 177 -31.49 -12.91 63.69
CA GLU A 177 -30.50 -12.86 64.77
C GLU A 177 -30.13 -14.29 65.15
N ILE A 178 -28.82 -14.58 65.21
CA ILE A 178 -28.29 -15.90 65.57
C ILE A 178 -27.30 -15.72 66.71
N GLY A 179 -27.79 -15.91 67.94
CA GLY A 179 -27.00 -15.67 69.15
C GLY A 179 -26.56 -14.20 69.24
N PRO A 180 -25.26 -13.90 69.43
CA PRO A 180 -24.77 -12.52 69.42
C PRO A 180 -24.61 -11.95 67.99
N GLY A 181 -24.79 -12.75 66.94
CA GLY A 181 -24.62 -12.34 65.55
C GLY A 181 -25.93 -12.06 64.81
N ALA A 182 -25.80 -11.49 63.62
CA ALA A 182 -26.92 -11.18 62.73
C ALA A 182 -26.62 -11.64 61.29
N VAL A 183 -27.64 -12.16 60.63
CA VAL A 183 -27.65 -12.42 59.17
C VAL A 183 -28.43 -11.29 58.50
N LEU A 184 -27.79 -10.65 57.52
CA LEU A 184 -28.34 -9.56 56.73
C LEU A 184 -28.47 -10.02 55.27
N GLY A 185 -29.59 -9.71 54.64
CA GLY A 185 -29.71 -9.74 53.19
C GLY A 185 -29.15 -8.46 52.61
N VAL A 186 -28.26 -8.57 51.63
CA VAL A 186 -27.59 -7.44 50.99
C VAL A 186 -28.04 -7.35 49.54
N VAL A 187 -28.48 -6.15 49.14
CA VAL A 187 -28.64 -5.78 47.74
C VAL A 187 -27.90 -4.47 47.53
N GLY A 188 -27.05 -4.41 46.52
CA GLY A 188 -26.30 -3.20 46.21
C GLY A 188 -26.35 -2.80 44.76
N TYR A 189 -25.65 -1.72 44.50
CA TYR A 189 -25.41 -1.18 43.19
C TYR A 189 -24.02 -0.52 43.17
N GLY A 190 -23.22 -0.84 42.18
CA GLY A 190 -21.92 -0.24 41.90
C GLY A 190 -21.85 0.18 40.43
N PHE A 191 -21.05 1.20 40.16
CA PHE A 191 -20.84 1.73 38.81
C PHE A 191 -19.35 1.96 38.58
N PHE A 192 -18.81 1.46 37.48
CA PHE A 192 -17.39 1.55 37.14
C PHE A 192 -17.22 1.85 35.65
N GLU A 193 -16.32 2.77 35.31
CA GLU A 193 -16.00 3.13 33.93
C GLU A 193 -14.54 2.75 33.65
N ALA A 194 -14.26 2.15 32.49
CA ALA A 194 -12.91 1.85 32.02
C ALA A 194 -12.79 2.14 30.52
N SER A 195 -11.62 2.63 30.10
CA SER A 195 -11.36 2.96 28.68
C SER A 195 -10.10 2.26 28.19
N PHE A 196 -10.23 1.51 27.11
CA PHE A 196 -9.12 0.78 26.50
C PHE A 196 -8.83 1.32 25.11
N GLY A 197 -7.55 1.41 24.75
CA GLY A 197 -7.14 1.84 23.41
C GLY A 197 -5.95 1.03 22.92
N THR A 198 -5.99 0.60 21.65
CA THR A 198 -4.84 -0.09 21.03
C THR A 198 -3.75 0.87 20.54
N GLY A 199 -4.10 2.15 20.45
CA GLY A 199 -3.35 3.15 19.70
C GLY A 199 -3.38 2.89 18.19
N THR A 200 -2.83 3.83 17.41
CA THR A 200 -2.69 3.68 15.96
C THR A 200 -1.46 2.83 15.63
N ARG A 201 -1.67 1.69 14.98
CA ARG A 201 -0.59 0.76 14.60
C ARG A 201 -0.67 0.35 13.13
N PRO A 202 0.47 0.23 12.41
CA PRO A 202 0.49 -0.35 11.08
C PRO A 202 0.28 -1.87 11.19
N VAL A 203 -0.76 -2.38 10.53
CA VAL A 203 -1.10 -3.82 10.51
C VAL A 203 -0.73 -4.50 9.18
N ALA A 204 -0.56 -3.71 8.13
CA ALA A 204 0.00 -4.19 6.86
C ALA A 204 0.70 -3.06 6.10
N TRP A 205 1.57 -3.46 5.17
CA TRP A 205 2.07 -2.57 4.15
C TRP A 205 2.13 -3.28 2.80
N GLN A 206 2.00 -2.48 1.75
CA GLN A 206 2.17 -2.93 0.38
C GLN A 206 3.06 -1.94 -0.36
N SER A 207 4.09 -2.42 -1.03
CA SER A 207 4.97 -1.62 -1.87
C SER A 207 4.79 -2.06 -3.31
N VAL A 208 4.58 -1.10 -4.20
CA VAL A 208 4.54 -1.32 -5.64
C VAL A 208 5.67 -0.51 -6.24
N THR A 209 6.55 -1.18 -6.97
CA THR A 209 7.66 -0.54 -7.68
C THR A 209 7.44 -0.70 -9.17
N GLU A 210 7.36 0.42 -9.88
CA GLU A 210 7.40 0.51 -11.33
C GLU A 210 8.86 0.68 -11.74
N THR A 211 9.32 -0.20 -12.62
CA THR A 211 10.58 -0.09 -13.33
C THR A 211 10.23 0.33 -14.76
N HIS A 212 10.58 1.57 -15.11
CA HIS A 212 10.43 2.11 -16.45
C HIS A 212 11.78 2.05 -17.18
N SER A 213 11.81 1.30 -18.28
CA SER A 213 12.94 1.20 -19.18
C SER A 213 12.64 1.95 -20.47
N ARG A 214 13.48 2.93 -20.80
CA ARG A 214 13.48 3.58 -22.12
C ARG A 214 14.60 3.00 -22.94
N HIS A 215 14.23 2.31 -24.02
CA HIS A 215 15.14 1.82 -25.03
C HIS A 215 15.34 2.92 -26.08
N THR A 216 16.58 3.21 -26.43
CA THR A 216 16.96 4.14 -27.50
C THR A 216 17.70 3.35 -28.55
N TYR A 217 17.14 3.30 -29.75
CA TYR A 217 17.69 2.65 -30.93
C TYR A 217 18.24 3.73 -31.85
N ARG A 218 19.57 3.78 -31.95
CA ARG A 218 20.29 4.80 -32.69
C ARG A 218 20.79 4.24 -34.01
N TYR A 219 20.50 4.96 -35.07
CA TYR A 219 20.97 4.69 -36.41
C TYR A 219 21.78 5.89 -36.90
N ASP A 220 22.79 5.63 -37.72
CA ASP A 220 23.31 6.69 -38.55
C ASP A 220 22.34 6.94 -39.70
N TYR A 221 22.20 8.20 -40.11
CA TYR A 221 21.34 8.63 -41.21
C TYR A 221 22.13 9.59 -42.10
N PHE A 222 22.23 9.30 -43.39
CA PHE A 222 22.85 10.23 -44.34
C PHE A 222 21.77 10.79 -45.26
N GLY A 223 21.67 12.11 -45.35
CA GLY A 223 20.61 12.78 -46.10
C GLY A 223 20.43 14.22 -45.65
N ILE A 224 19.52 14.97 -46.27
CA ILE A 224 19.27 16.37 -45.94
C ILE A 224 18.29 16.43 -44.76
N ALA A 225 18.77 16.14 -43.55
CA ALA A 225 17.92 15.98 -42.36
C ALA A 225 17.53 17.31 -41.69
N THR A 226 18.25 18.40 -41.97
CA THR A 226 18.15 19.67 -41.24
C THR A 226 18.10 20.90 -42.16
N ASP A 227 17.54 20.80 -43.36
CA ASP A 227 17.35 21.97 -44.21
C ASP A 227 16.31 22.92 -43.60
N PRO A 228 16.48 24.25 -43.72
CA PRO A 228 15.48 25.23 -43.30
C PRO A 228 14.19 25.05 -44.11
N GLY A 229 13.26 24.25 -43.59
CA GLY A 229 12.01 23.89 -44.27
C GLY A 229 11.45 22.51 -43.91
N THR A 230 12.23 21.63 -43.27
CA THR A 230 11.76 20.30 -42.86
C THR A 230 10.61 20.40 -41.85
N SER A 231 9.44 19.85 -42.21
CA SER A 231 8.28 19.71 -41.33
C SER A 231 8.20 18.29 -40.78
N PHE A 232 7.96 18.14 -39.48
CA PHE A 232 7.83 16.84 -38.83
C PHE A 232 6.35 16.44 -38.63
N PRO A 233 5.98 15.15 -38.69
CA PRO A 233 6.83 14.01 -39.08
C PRO A 233 7.25 14.10 -40.55
N PHE A 234 8.44 13.61 -40.90
CA PHE A 234 8.87 13.50 -42.29
C PHE A 234 9.24 12.07 -42.67
N ASP A 235 9.04 11.79 -43.96
CA ASP A 235 9.48 10.54 -44.58
C ASP A 235 11.00 10.60 -44.79
N GLY A 236 11.72 9.82 -43.98
CA GLY A 236 13.17 9.67 -44.07
C GLY A 236 13.62 8.96 -45.34
N THR A 237 12.69 8.42 -46.14
CA THR A 237 12.92 7.67 -47.37
C THR A 237 12.25 8.39 -48.56
N GLY A 238 12.99 9.24 -49.30
CA GLY A 238 12.39 10.02 -50.40
C GLY A 238 13.38 10.66 -51.36
N ARG A 239 12.87 11.32 -52.42
CA ARG A 239 13.67 11.95 -53.49
C ARG A 239 14.69 12.98 -52.99
N ASP A 240 14.38 13.63 -51.87
CA ASP A 240 15.25 14.57 -51.15
C ASP A 240 15.64 14.03 -49.75
N GLY A 241 15.20 12.80 -49.43
CA GLY A 241 15.31 12.12 -48.14
C GLY A 241 16.48 11.14 -48.12
N GLY A 242 17.05 10.95 -46.96
CA GLY A 242 18.25 10.14 -46.73
C GLY A 242 17.99 8.66 -46.66
N ALA A 243 18.88 7.97 -45.95
CA ALA A 243 18.74 6.56 -45.63
C ALA A 243 19.32 6.26 -44.25
N LEU A 244 18.67 5.34 -43.52
CA LEU A 244 19.15 4.80 -42.26
C LEU A 244 20.20 3.72 -42.53
N VAL A 245 21.30 3.77 -41.78
CA VAL A 245 22.40 2.82 -41.88
C VAL A 245 22.11 1.63 -40.99
N TYR A 246 21.80 0.49 -41.58
CA TYR A 246 21.58 -0.78 -40.86
C TYR A 246 22.84 -1.66 -40.82
N ASP A 247 23.63 -1.65 -41.88
CA ASP A 247 24.89 -2.38 -42.00
C ASP A 247 25.90 -1.50 -42.75
N PRO A 248 26.85 -0.86 -42.05
CA PRO A 248 27.83 0.01 -42.69
C PRO A 248 28.74 -0.76 -43.65
N ASP A 249 29.05 -2.03 -43.37
CA ASP A 249 29.98 -2.83 -44.19
C ASP A 249 29.33 -3.23 -45.52
N ALA A 250 28.05 -3.60 -45.51
CA ALA A 250 27.29 -3.87 -46.73
C ALA A 250 27.14 -2.61 -47.62
N LEU A 251 27.04 -1.43 -47.00
CA LEU A 251 26.99 -0.15 -47.70
C LEU A 251 28.35 0.24 -48.30
N VAL A 252 29.47 -0.02 -47.62
CA VAL A 252 30.84 0.23 -48.13
C VAL A 252 31.10 -0.54 -49.43
N VAL A 253 30.58 -1.77 -49.56
CA VAL A 253 30.69 -2.56 -50.80
C VAL A 253 29.90 -1.94 -51.96
N SER A 254 28.82 -1.23 -51.65
CA SER A 254 27.96 -0.58 -52.66
C SER A 254 28.41 0.85 -52.99
N ILE A 255 29.13 1.51 -52.07
CA ILE A 255 29.61 2.88 -52.16
C ILE A 255 31.10 2.86 -51.80
N ASN A 256 31.95 2.87 -52.83
CA ASN A 256 33.40 2.63 -52.78
C ASN A 256 34.27 3.56 -51.89
N ASP A 257 33.72 4.34 -50.94
CA ASP A 257 34.50 5.27 -50.08
C ASP A 257 33.75 5.66 -48.78
N LEU A 258 33.07 4.73 -48.11
CA LEU A 258 32.40 4.99 -46.82
C LEU A 258 33.29 4.79 -45.57
N ASP A 259 34.56 4.47 -45.77
CA ASP A 259 35.44 4.01 -44.71
C ASP A 259 35.74 5.14 -43.69
N GLY A 260 35.31 4.94 -42.44
CA GLY A 260 35.60 5.83 -41.29
C GLY A 260 34.50 6.81 -40.84
N GLY A 261 33.33 6.83 -41.49
CA GLY A 261 32.26 7.80 -41.21
C GLY A 261 30.96 7.26 -40.63
N LEU A 262 30.61 6.00 -40.93
CA LEU A 262 29.36 5.37 -40.51
C LEU A 262 29.57 4.36 -39.39
N LEU A 263 28.56 4.20 -38.54
CA LEU A 263 28.57 3.29 -37.41
C LEU A 263 27.38 2.34 -37.51
N PRO A 264 27.53 1.07 -37.05
CA PRO A 264 26.43 0.14 -36.99
C PRO A 264 25.35 0.64 -36.01
N PRO A 265 24.09 0.19 -36.14
CA PRO A 265 23.03 0.53 -35.21
C PRO A 265 23.39 0.21 -33.76
N ARG A 266 22.96 1.07 -32.83
CA ARG A 266 23.31 1.00 -31.40
C ARG A 266 22.05 1.01 -30.56
N GLU A 267 22.03 0.23 -29.50
CA GLU A 267 20.95 0.26 -28.51
C GLU A 267 21.49 0.76 -27.16
N PHE A 268 20.74 1.65 -26.54
CA PHE A 268 20.97 2.12 -25.18
C PHE A 268 19.72 1.93 -24.36
N VAL A 269 19.88 1.54 -23.09
CA VAL A 269 18.75 1.40 -22.17
C VAL A 269 18.98 2.30 -20.98
N THR A 270 18.01 3.17 -20.70
CA THR A 270 17.96 3.93 -19.45
C THR A 270 16.81 3.40 -18.60
N THR A 271 17.11 2.99 -17.38
CA THR A 271 16.11 2.49 -16.45
C THR A 271 15.92 3.48 -15.31
N SER A 272 14.66 3.69 -14.94
CA SER A 272 14.27 4.48 -13.77
C SER A 272 13.27 3.69 -12.94
N GLU A 273 13.38 3.80 -11.62
CA GLU A 273 12.48 3.13 -10.69
C GLU A 273 11.67 4.15 -9.89
N LYS A 274 10.37 3.87 -9.74
CA LYS A 274 9.46 4.65 -8.92
C LYS A 274 8.68 3.71 -8.02
N GLY A 275 8.76 3.94 -6.71
CA GLY A 275 8.08 3.14 -5.70
C GLY A 275 6.99 3.93 -5.00
N VAL A 276 5.85 3.28 -4.74
CA VAL A 276 4.82 3.77 -3.82
C VAL A 276 4.61 2.73 -2.74
N ARG A 277 4.45 3.19 -1.49
CA ARG A 277 4.17 2.33 -0.34
C ARG A 277 2.86 2.75 0.33
N PHE A 278 1.98 1.77 0.51
CA PHE A 278 0.72 1.89 1.22
C PHE A 278 0.85 1.24 2.59
N PHE A 279 0.23 1.84 3.60
CA PHE A 279 0.16 1.30 4.95
C PHE A 279 -1.31 1.16 5.35
N ALA A 280 -1.68 -0.01 5.87
CA ALA A 280 -2.95 -0.19 6.54
C ALA A 280 -2.73 0.09 8.02
N MET A 281 -3.42 1.11 8.52
CA MET A 281 -3.39 1.49 9.94
C MET A 281 -4.65 0.98 10.61
N SER A 282 -4.51 0.44 11.82
CA SER A 282 -5.63 0.07 12.68
C SER A 282 -5.58 0.84 13.99
N ARG A 283 -6.76 1.17 14.51
CA ARG A 283 -7.00 1.73 15.84
C ARG A 283 -8.36 1.20 16.30
N ALA A 284 -8.43 0.77 17.54
CA ALA A 284 -9.67 0.50 18.24
C ALA A 284 -9.60 1.14 19.61
N ASP A 285 -10.70 1.77 20.01
CA ASP A 285 -10.92 2.29 21.35
C ASP A 285 -12.17 1.56 21.87
N LEU A 286 -12.27 1.35 23.17
CA LEU A 286 -13.39 0.68 23.83
C LEU A 286 -13.65 1.36 25.15
N ASP A 287 -14.82 1.95 25.29
CA ASP A 287 -15.32 2.47 26.56
C ASP A 287 -16.28 1.46 27.18
N VAL A 288 -16.13 1.18 28.47
CA VAL A 288 -16.88 0.15 29.20
C VAL A 288 -17.50 0.74 30.45
N ASP A 289 -18.82 0.64 30.54
CA ASP A 289 -19.59 0.98 31.74
C ASP A 289 -20.08 -0.32 32.39
N LEU A 290 -19.54 -0.63 33.56
CA LEU A 290 -19.91 -1.79 34.36
C LEU A 290 -20.84 -1.36 35.50
N HIS A 291 -22.07 -1.87 35.44
CA HIS A 291 -23.05 -1.78 36.51
C HIS A 291 -23.10 -3.10 37.27
N GLU A 292 -22.80 -3.06 38.56
CA GLU A 292 -22.73 -4.23 39.43
C GLU A 292 -23.87 -4.22 40.43
N ILE A 293 -24.66 -5.30 40.50
CA ILE A 293 -25.72 -5.48 41.50
C ILE A 293 -25.34 -6.69 42.37
N PRO A 294 -24.60 -6.50 43.48
CA PRO A 294 -24.34 -7.57 44.43
C PRO A 294 -25.63 -7.96 45.17
N LEU A 295 -25.87 -9.27 45.26
CA LEU A 295 -27.02 -9.88 45.94
C LEU A 295 -26.50 -10.99 46.84
N GLY A 296 -26.62 -10.82 48.16
CA GLY A 296 -25.95 -11.74 49.08
C GLY A 296 -26.52 -11.80 50.47
N LEU A 297 -25.86 -12.63 51.27
CA LEU A 297 -26.04 -12.73 52.70
C LEU A 297 -24.74 -12.31 53.37
N GLU A 298 -24.86 -11.47 54.37
CA GLU A 298 -23.77 -11.12 55.27
C GLU A 298 -24.10 -11.67 56.65
N TRP A 299 -23.19 -12.44 57.22
CA TRP A 299 -23.23 -12.79 58.63
C TRP A 299 -22.20 -11.96 59.38
N SER A 300 -22.60 -11.36 60.49
CA SER A 300 -21.69 -10.62 61.38
C SER A 300 -21.86 -11.06 62.83
N CYS A 301 -20.75 -11.13 63.56
CA CYS A 301 -20.72 -11.50 64.97
C CYS A 301 -19.71 -10.62 65.73
N PRO A 302 -20.10 -10.06 66.89
CA PRO A 302 -19.18 -9.28 67.73
C PRO A 302 -18.13 -10.21 68.37
N LEU A 303 -16.87 -9.79 68.32
CA LEU A 303 -15.71 -10.42 68.97
C LEU A 303 -14.98 -9.37 69.83
N GLY A 304 -15.55 -9.07 71.00
CA GLY A 304 -15.04 -7.99 71.87
C GLY A 304 -15.20 -6.62 71.20
N PRO A 305 -14.12 -5.82 71.02
CA PRO A 305 -14.18 -4.54 70.31
C PRO A 305 -14.19 -4.71 68.77
N LEU A 306 -13.98 -5.92 68.26
CA LEU A 306 -13.93 -6.23 66.84
C LEU A 306 -15.23 -6.90 66.37
N ARG A 307 -15.45 -6.92 65.06
CA ARG A 307 -16.53 -7.69 64.42
C ARG A 307 -15.96 -8.61 63.38
N LEU A 308 -16.34 -9.87 63.45
CA LEU A 308 -16.10 -10.84 62.39
C LEU A 308 -17.32 -10.84 61.47
N GLY A 309 -17.08 -10.64 60.18
CA GLY A 309 -18.11 -10.72 59.16
C GLY A 309 -17.68 -11.66 58.05
N CYS A 310 -18.63 -12.39 57.49
CA CYS A 310 -18.48 -13.03 56.19
C CYS A 310 -19.65 -12.62 55.29
N GLU A 311 -19.35 -12.41 54.02
CA GLU A 311 -20.33 -12.10 53.00
C GLU A 311 -20.21 -13.14 51.89
N ALA A 312 -21.34 -13.66 51.43
CA ALA A 312 -21.42 -14.57 50.30
C ALA A 312 -22.65 -14.23 49.47
N GLY A 313 -22.49 -14.18 48.15
CA GLY A 313 -23.55 -13.76 47.26
C GLY A 313 -23.21 -13.96 45.80
N ALA A 314 -24.25 -13.83 44.98
CA ALA A 314 -24.09 -13.70 43.54
C ALA A 314 -23.99 -12.21 43.17
N THR A 315 -23.46 -11.93 42.00
CA THR A 315 -23.41 -10.59 41.45
C THR A 315 -24.03 -10.61 40.07
N LEU A 316 -24.97 -9.70 39.81
CA LEU A 316 -25.46 -9.44 38.46
C LEU A 316 -24.64 -8.28 37.87
N ASN A 317 -23.93 -8.56 36.79
CA ASN A 317 -23.15 -7.57 36.05
C ASN A 317 -23.90 -7.19 34.78
N VAL A 318 -24.17 -5.90 34.59
CA VAL A 318 -24.64 -5.33 33.33
C VAL A 318 -23.49 -4.52 32.76
N ILE A 319 -23.05 -4.90 31.56
CA ILE A 319 -21.92 -4.28 30.87
C ILE A 319 -22.48 -3.55 29.65
N ASP A 320 -22.35 -2.24 29.65
CA ASP A 320 -22.55 -1.41 28.46
C ASP A 320 -21.18 -1.07 27.87
N TYR A 321 -21.06 -1.05 26.54
CA TYR A 321 -19.79 -0.78 25.87
C TYR A 321 -19.97 -0.10 24.52
N ASP A 322 -19.05 0.80 24.17
CA ASP A 322 -18.98 1.51 22.90
C ASP A 322 -17.60 1.30 22.23
N LEU A 323 -17.58 0.98 20.93
CA LEU A 323 -16.40 0.56 20.14
C LEU A 323 -16.16 1.44 18.91
#